data_AF-A0A7W4F113-F1
#
_entry.id   AF-A0A7W4F113-F1
#
_cell.length_a   1.000
_cell.length_b   1.000
_cell.length_c   1.000
_cell.angle_alpha   90.00
_cell.angle_beta   90.00
_cell.angle_gamma   90.00
#
_symmetry.space_group_name_H-M   'P 1'
#
loop_
_entity.id
_entity.type
_entity.pdbx_description
1 polymer ?
#
loop_
_entity_poly.entity_id
_entity_poly.type
_entity_poly.pdbx_seq_one_letter_code
_entity_poly.pdbx_strand_id
1 'polypeptide(L)'
;MNIDTSAKTPGWSSLENYDAPGGSVMTSSEVSHSNELEQYVSHKHLVTLFYDKERADSLAAFSVDLLAKYPDYPYHQAAHGVDVMRSLRLLLTDIIPADSLSLYQKDLLLEAAAAHDAGLAVGPPPYGYPTKEHYAVSFLGEQYEPNSAEYEFMERAILGTIIGPKERVCRDSIEAKLLHHADLGYIWGANNQDFLNYATRFRVEGCSNMSWQEFQELESLFLSNYQDYLENDMRACGVAEEVIKWMLSRVEDNKKFITSGELGEPSQEVFNNWPTACADRLSIPGNVGKIAPVGNSVSF
;
A
#
# COMPACT_ATOMS: atom_id res chain seq x y z
N MET A 1 -45.39 -3.11 12.33
CA MET A 1 -44.31 -2.41 11.62
C MET A 1 -43.01 -2.93 12.20
N ASN A 2 -42.43 -3.93 11.54
CA ASN A 2 -41.07 -4.43 11.81
C ASN A 2 -40.26 -4.11 10.57
N ILE A 3 -39.14 -3.40 10.75
CA ILE A 3 -38.17 -3.13 9.69
C ILE A 3 -37.11 -4.21 9.79
N ASP A 4 -37.00 -4.96 8.70
CA ASP A 4 -36.06 -6.06 8.47
C ASP A 4 -34.63 -5.51 8.29
N THR A 5 -33.68 -6.03 9.05
CA THR A 5 -32.26 -5.62 9.07
C THR A 5 -31.37 -6.57 8.26
N SER A 6 -31.88 -7.18 7.19
CA SER A 6 -31.10 -8.06 6.31
C SER A 6 -30.42 -7.30 5.15
N ALA A 7 -29.48 -6.41 5.47
CA ALA A 7 -28.45 -6.00 4.50
C ALA A 7 -27.23 -6.90 4.70
N LYS A 8 -27.15 -7.97 3.91
CA LYS A 8 -25.95 -8.82 3.80
C LYS A 8 -24.78 -7.97 3.29
N THR A 9 -23.72 -7.88 4.08
CA THR A 9 -22.39 -7.51 3.58
C THR A 9 -21.97 -8.49 2.48
N PRO A 10 -21.52 -8.03 1.30
CA PRO A 10 -20.96 -8.92 0.29
C PRO A 10 -19.69 -9.59 0.83
N GLY A 11 -19.58 -10.89 0.56
CA GLY A 11 -18.75 -11.83 1.31
C GLY A 11 -17.24 -11.65 1.15
N TRP A 12 -16.56 -11.55 2.30
CA TRP A 12 -15.12 -11.73 2.46
C TRP A 12 -14.78 -13.16 2.93
N SER A 13 -15.67 -14.13 2.74
CA SER A 13 -15.62 -15.43 3.42
C SER A 13 -15.92 -16.65 2.53
N SER A 14 -15.38 -16.69 1.31
CA SER A 14 -15.42 -17.92 0.51
C SER A 14 -14.20 -18.02 -0.42
N LEU A 15 -13.10 -18.50 0.15
CA LEU A 15 -11.90 -18.95 -0.57
C LEU A 15 -11.66 -20.41 -0.17
N GLU A 16 -12.31 -21.33 -0.89
CA GLU A 16 -11.97 -22.75 -0.85
C GLU A 16 -11.57 -23.18 -2.27
N ASN A 17 -10.43 -23.87 -2.33
CA ASN A 17 -9.81 -24.58 -3.45
C ASN A 17 -8.85 -23.76 -4.33
N TYR A 18 -7.56 -23.84 -4.01
CA TYR A 18 -6.48 -23.66 -4.97
C TYR A 18 -5.50 -24.83 -4.80
N ASP A 19 -5.35 -25.65 -5.85
CA ASP A 19 -4.33 -26.69 -5.94
C ASP A 19 -3.03 -26.07 -6.49
N ALA A 20 -1.93 -26.21 -5.77
CA ALA A 20 -0.61 -25.75 -6.21
C ALA A 20 -0.02 -26.69 -7.29
N PRO A 21 0.46 -26.21 -8.45
CA PRO A 21 1.18 -27.05 -9.40
C PRO A 21 2.65 -27.25 -8.96
N GLY A 22 3.10 -28.51 -9.06
CA GLY A 22 4.47 -28.93 -8.80
C GLY A 22 5.49 -28.40 -9.82
N GLY A 23 6.76 -28.44 -9.42
CA GLY A 23 7.91 -27.75 -10.02
C GLY A 23 8.05 -27.84 -11.54
N SER A 24 8.19 -26.66 -12.16
CA SER A 24 8.45 -26.42 -13.58
C SER A 24 9.84 -25.80 -13.77
N VAL A 25 10.48 -26.11 -14.90
CA VAL A 25 11.74 -25.47 -15.35
C VAL A 25 11.40 -24.08 -15.89
N MET A 26 11.97 -23.04 -15.27
CA MET A 26 11.73 -21.64 -15.64
C MET A 26 12.19 -21.32 -17.08
N THR A 27 11.36 -20.60 -17.80
CA THR A 27 11.60 -20.08 -19.17
C THR A 27 12.50 -18.84 -19.14
N SER A 28 13.09 -18.46 -20.29
CA SER A 28 14.02 -17.32 -20.36
C SER A 28 13.39 -15.96 -20.00
N SER A 29 12.08 -15.80 -20.21
CA SER A 29 11.32 -14.62 -19.78
C SER A 29 11.10 -14.61 -18.27
N GLU A 30 10.78 -15.76 -17.66
CA GLU A 30 10.63 -15.90 -16.21
C GLU A 30 11.95 -15.63 -15.48
N VAL A 31 13.08 -16.06 -16.05
CA VAL A 31 14.43 -15.77 -15.50
C VAL A 31 14.80 -14.28 -15.61
N SER A 32 14.33 -13.57 -16.64
CA SER A 32 14.56 -12.13 -16.76
C SER A 32 13.75 -11.35 -15.71
N HIS A 33 12.49 -11.72 -15.53
CA HIS A 33 11.61 -11.10 -14.52
C HIS A 33 12.04 -11.40 -13.08
N SER A 34 12.54 -12.61 -12.80
CA SER A 34 13.09 -12.92 -11.47
C SER A 34 14.30 -12.05 -11.13
N ASN A 35 15.19 -11.81 -12.09
CA ASN A 35 16.36 -10.95 -11.90
C ASN A 35 15.97 -9.47 -11.70
N GLU A 36 14.92 -8.98 -12.36
CA GLU A 36 14.40 -7.61 -12.17
C GLU A 36 13.75 -7.45 -10.81
N LEU A 37 12.95 -8.43 -10.37
CA LEU A 37 12.31 -8.44 -9.06
C LEU A 37 13.36 -8.51 -7.94
N GLU A 38 14.33 -9.41 -8.04
CA GLU A 38 15.44 -9.54 -7.08
C GLU A 38 16.22 -8.23 -6.94
N GLN A 39 16.48 -7.54 -8.05
CA GLN A 39 17.08 -6.21 -8.01
C GLN A 39 16.16 -5.19 -7.36
N TYR A 40 14.87 -5.20 -7.68
CA TYR A 40 13.89 -4.25 -7.17
C TYR A 40 13.75 -4.29 -5.65
N VAL A 41 13.74 -5.49 -5.08
CA VAL A 41 13.68 -5.74 -3.62
C VAL A 41 15.05 -5.78 -2.95
N SER A 42 16.13 -5.50 -3.70
CA SER A 42 17.49 -5.61 -3.17
C SER A 42 17.80 -4.56 -2.11
N HIS A 43 18.63 -4.96 -1.14
CA HIS A 43 19.23 -4.09 -0.13
C HIS A 43 19.73 -2.75 -0.71
N LYS A 44 20.45 -2.82 -1.84
CA LYS A 44 21.03 -1.65 -2.52
C LYS A 44 19.98 -0.58 -2.84
N HIS A 45 18.76 -0.96 -3.24
CA HIS A 45 17.70 0.00 -3.50
C HIS A 45 17.05 0.48 -2.21
N LEU A 46 16.79 -0.41 -1.25
CA LEU A 46 16.11 -0.06 -0.01
C LEU A 46 16.91 0.91 0.87
N VAL A 47 18.25 0.81 0.91
CA VAL A 47 19.13 1.75 1.63
C VAL A 47 18.87 3.21 1.24
N THR A 48 18.49 3.45 -0.01
CA THR A 48 18.27 4.83 -0.50
C THR A 48 17.01 5.48 0.07
N LEU A 49 16.05 4.68 0.54
CA LEU A 49 14.78 5.16 1.07
C LEU A 49 14.93 5.77 2.47
N PHE A 50 15.81 5.22 3.30
CA PHE A 50 15.98 5.65 4.69
C PHE A 50 16.60 7.05 4.82
N TYR A 51 16.15 7.76 5.86
CA TYR A 51 16.55 9.12 6.21
C TYR A 51 17.86 9.14 7.00
N ASP A 52 17.98 8.30 8.03
CA ASP A 52 19.20 8.13 8.80
C ASP A 52 20.25 7.36 7.98
N LYS A 53 21.28 8.08 7.51
CA LYS A 53 22.34 7.51 6.67
C LYS A 53 23.30 6.61 7.43
N GLU A 54 23.41 6.74 8.75
CA GLU A 54 24.27 5.86 9.56
C GLU A 54 23.59 4.51 9.81
N ARG A 55 22.25 4.51 9.89
CA ARG A 55 21.45 3.29 10.12
C ARG A 55 20.85 2.68 8.86
N ALA A 56 20.85 3.39 7.74
CA ALA A 56 20.20 2.96 6.50
C ALA A 56 20.58 1.53 6.08
N ASP A 57 21.84 1.14 6.23
CA ASP A 57 22.31 -0.21 5.88
C ASP A 57 21.65 -1.31 6.73
N SER A 58 21.52 -1.12 8.05
CA SER A 58 20.91 -2.11 8.93
C SER A 58 19.38 -2.13 8.80
N LEU A 59 18.75 -0.96 8.66
CA LEU A 59 17.31 -0.82 8.43
C LEU A 59 16.89 -1.48 7.10
N ALA A 60 17.68 -1.28 6.04
CA ALA A 60 17.46 -1.92 4.76
C ALA A 60 17.67 -3.44 4.82
N ALA A 61 18.66 -3.91 5.58
CA ALA A 61 18.88 -5.35 5.74
C ALA A 61 17.67 -6.01 6.43
N PHE A 62 17.18 -5.42 7.51
CA PHE A 62 15.98 -5.93 8.18
C PHE A 62 14.74 -5.84 7.29
N SER A 63 14.60 -4.78 6.49
CA SER A 63 13.50 -4.66 5.51
C SER A 63 13.55 -5.75 4.44
N VAL A 64 14.74 -6.15 3.96
CA VAL A 64 14.87 -7.30 3.04
C VAL A 64 14.39 -8.59 3.72
N ASP A 65 14.77 -8.80 4.99
CA ASP A 65 14.34 -9.99 5.74
C ASP A 65 12.83 -10.03 5.95
N LEU A 66 12.19 -8.88 6.17
CA LEU A 66 10.73 -8.75 6.26
C LEU A 66 10.05 -9.04 4.91
N LEU A 67 10.53 -8.42 3.83
CA LEU A 67 10.00 -8.61 2.47
C LEU A 67 10.15 -10.05 1.99
N ALA A 68 11.19 -10.76 2.41
CA ALA A 68 11.37 -12.19 2.11
C ALA A 68 10.29 -13.09 2.73
N LYS A 69 9.50 -12.60 3.70
CA LYS A 69 8.37 -13.33 4.30
C LYS A 69 7.05 -13.11 3.55
N TYR A 70 7.03 -12.25 2.52
CA TYR A 70 5.84 -12.04 1.71
C TYR A 70 5.50 -13.32 0.94
N PRO A 71 4.21 -13.59 0.68
CA PRO A 71 3.84 -14.60 -0.30
C PRO A 71 4.26 -14.16 -1.71
N ASP A 72 4.25 -15.09 -2.65
CA ASP A 72 4.43 -14.81 -4.08
C ASP A 72 3.07 -14.80 -4.79
N TYR A 73 2.17 -13.92 -4.32
CA TYR A 73 0.84 -13.77 -4.92
C TYR A 73 0.84 -12.71 -6.02
N PRO A 74 -0.18 -12.71 -6.91
CA PRO A 74 -0.24 -11.76 -8.02
C PRO A 74 -0.15 -10.29 -7.59
N TYR A 75 -0.76 -9.92 -6.47
CA TYR A 75 -0.73 -8.57 -5.89
C TYR A 75 0.16 -8.51 -4.64
N HIS A 76 -0.16 -9.30 -3.61
CA HIS A 76 0.62 -9.30 -2.36
C HIS A 76 1.90 -10.10 -2.56
N GLN A 77 2.98 -9.38 -2.85
CA GLN A 77 4.33 -9.91 -3.00
C GLN A 77 5.36 -8.87 -2.58
N ALA A 78 6.64 -9.27 -2.45
CA ALA A 78 7.69 -8.37 -1.97
C ALA A 78 7.78 -7.04 -2.76
N ALA A 79 7.49 -7.05 -4.07
CA ALA A 79 7.42 -5.82 -4.86
C ALA A 79 6.35 -4.84 -4.36
N HIS A 80 5.17 -5.32 -3.96
CA HIS A 80 4.13 -4.47 -3.35
C HIS A 80 4.66 -3.81 -2.08
N GLY A 81 5.32 -4.55 -1.19
CA GLY A 81 5.97 -3.97 -0.01
C GLY A 81 6.95 -2.83 -0.34
N VAL A 82 7.76 -2.97 -1.39
CA VAL A 82 8.66 -1.90 -1.87
C VAL A 82 7.88 -0.71 -2.43
N ASP A 83 6.80 -0.93 -3.16
CA ASP A 83 5.93 0.14 -3.69
C ASP A 83 5.28 0.95 -2.55
N VAL A 84 4.87 0.28 -1.47
CA VAL A 84 4.36 0.92 -0.26
C VAL A 84 5.45 1.75 0.41
N MET A 85 6.66 1.22 0.57
CA MET A 85 7.80 2.00 1.11
C MET A 85 8.09 3.25 0.28
N ARG A 86 8.03 3.16 -1.05
CA ARG A 86 8.26 4.31 -1.95
C ARG A 86 7.12 5.32 -1.93
N SER A 87 5.87 4.85 -1.92
CA SER A 87 4.68 5.70 -1.78
C SER A 87 4.72 6.46 -0.45
N LEU A 88 5.13 5.77 0.61
CA LEU A 88 5.34 6.36 1.93
C LEU A 88 6.48 7.38 1.91
N ARG A 89 7.59 7.08 1.22
CA ARG A 89 8.71 8.03 1.08
C ARG A 89 8.25 9.33 0.41
N LEU A 90 7.44 9.25 -0.64
CA LEU A 90 6.82 10.41 -1.27
C LEU A 90 5.94 11.19 -0.27
N LEU A 91 5.06 10.48 0.46
CA LEU A 91 4.19 11.11 1.46
C LEU A 91 5.00 11.89 2.51
N LEU A 92 6.04 11.27 3.06
CA LEU A 92 6.87 11.79 4.14
C LEU A 92 7.82 12.92 3.73
N THR A 93 8.13 13.04 2.44
CA THR A 93 9.09 14.02 1.91
C THR A 93 8.38 15.22 1.30
N ASP A 94 7.35 14.99 0.51
CA ASP A 94 6.82 15.99 -0.43
C ASP A 94 5.35 16.34 -0.18
N ILE A 95 4.61 15.57 0.63
CA ILE A 95 3.15 15.74 0.81
C ILE A 95 2.80 16.26 2.20
N ILE A 96 3.31 15.64 3.26
CA ILE A 96 3.01 16.07 4.64
C ILE A 96 3.97 17.18 5.11
N PRO A 97 3.58 18.00 6.10
CA PRO A 97 4.50 18.93 6.75
C PRO A 97 5.77 18.24 7.26
N ALA A 98 6.92 18.90 7.05
CA ALA A 98 8.22 18.29 7.31
C ALA A 98 8.43 17.87 8.78
N ASP A 99 7.78 18.59 9.71
CA ASP A 99 7.82 18.44 11.17
C ASP A 99 6.72 17.52 11.74
N SER A 100 5.85 16.96 10.90
CA SER A 100 4.79 16.03 11.34
C SER A 100 5.33 14.76 12.01
N LEU A 101 6.53 14.30 11.61
CA LEU A 101 7.23 13.15 12.18
C LEU A 101 8.73 13.42 12.25
N SER A 102 9.38 12.95 13.31
CA SER A 102 10.85 12.96 13.40
C SER A 102 11.49 12.06 12.33
N LEU A 103 12.75 12.33 11.95
CA LEU A 103 13.46 11.46 10.99
C LEU A 103 13.48 10.00 11.45
N TYR A 104 13.60 9.77 12.75
CA TYR A 104 13.57 8.43 13.32
C TYR A 104 12.21 7.73 13.12
N GLN A 105 11.11 8.44 13.38
CA GLN A 105 9.77 7.89 13.12
C GLN A 105 9.50 7.66 11.63
N LYS A 106 10.07 8.48 10.75
CA LYS A 106 9.99 8.28 9.29
C LYS A 106 10.66 6.95 8.89
N ASP A 107 11.81 6.64 9.48
CA ASP A 107 12.51 5.37 9.22
C ASP A 107 11.76 4.16 9.81
N LEU A 108 11.21 4.27 11.03
CA LEU A 108 10.34 3.22 11.59
C LEU A 108 9.12 2.95 10.71
N LEU A 109 8.53 3.99 10.12
CA LEU A 109 7.37 3.83 9.24
C LEU A 109 7.73 3.13 7.91
N LEU A 110 8.96 3.32 7.43
CA LEU A 110 9.48 2.57 6.27
C LEU A 110 9.67 1.08 6.58
N GLU A 111 10.14 0.72 7.78
CA GLU A 111 10.21 -0.69 8.21
C GLU A 111 8.81 -1.29 8.41
N ALA A 112 7.86 -0.51 8.98
CA ALA A 112 6.47 -0.92 9.07
C ALA A 112 5.86 -1.19 7.67
N ALA A 113 6.18 -0.35 6.68
CA ALA A 113 5.80 -0.58 5.29
C ALA A 113 6.43 -1.85 4.70
N ALA A 114 7.68 -2.16 5.02
CA ALA A 114 8.31 -3.42 4.61
C ALA A 114 7.68 -4.66 5.27
N ALA A 115 7.05 -4.50 6.44
CA ALA A 115 6.47 -5.58 7.22
C ALA A 115 4.97 -5.82 6.98
N HIS A 116 4.20 -4.84 6.50
CA HIS A 116 2.73 -4.82 6.68
C HIS A 116 1.96 -6.05 6.15
N ASP A 117 2.47 -6.71 5.10
CA ASP A 117 1.91 -7.97 4.54
C ASP A 117 2.84 -9.18 4.71
N ALA A 118 3.85 -9.08 5.57
CA ALA A 118 4.75 -10.19 5.86
C ALA A 118 3.96 -11.39 6.39
N GLY A 119 4.20 -12.57 5.81
CA GLY A 119 3.50 -13.80 6.17
C GLY A 119 2.03 -13.85 5.76
N LEU A 120 1.55 -12.94 4.91
CA LEU A 120 0.20 -12.98 4.38
C LEU A 120 -0.05 -14.33 3.69
N ALA A 121 -1.22 -14.91 3.94
CA ALA A 121 -1.67 -16.13 3.29
C ALA A 121 -3.14 -16.02 2.90
N VAL A 122 -3.56 -16.74 1.86
CA VAL A 122 -4.98 -16.91 1.51
C VAL A 122 -5.73 -17.56 2.68
N GLY A 123 -6.93 -17.05 2.98
CA GLY A 123 -7.77 -17.56 4.08
C GLY A 123 -7.69 -16.71 5.36
N PRO A 124 -8.16 -17.25 6.51
CA PRO A 124 -8.16 -16.55 7.79
C PRO A 124 -6.72 -16.31 8.30
N PRO A 125 -6.52 -15.37 9.25
CA PRO A 125 -5.22 -15.18 9.88
C PRO A 125 -4.76 -16.46 10.60
N PRO A 126 -3.43 -16.65 10.78
CA PRO A 126 -2.90 -17.76 11.54
C PRO A 126 -3.47 -17.84 12.96
N TYR A 127 -3.56 -19.06 13.50
CA TYR A 127 -4.09 -19.28 14.84
C TYR A 127 -3.35 -18.44 15.89
N GLY A 128 -4.10 -17.73 16.73
CA GLY A 128 -3.55 -16.84 17.76
C GLY A 128 -3.51 -15.37 17.36
N TYR A 129 -3.76 -15.04 16.08
CA TYR A 129 -3.76 -13.66 15.59
C TYR A 129 -5.17 -13.18 15.22
N PRO A 130 -5.61 -11.99 15.69
CA PRO A 130 -6.92 -11.44 15.36
C PRO A 130 -7.11 -11.12 13.86
N THR A 131 -6.06 -10.63 13.22
CA THR A 131 -6.03 -10.28 11.79
C THR A 131 -4.67 -10.64 11.18
N LYS A 132 -4.53 -10.54 9.86
CA LYS A 132 -3.26 -10.85 9.18
C LYS A 132 -2.20 -9.80 9.49
N GLU A 133 -2.61 -8.56 9.71
CA GLU A 133 -1.80 -7.42 10.12
C GLU A 133 -1.20 -7.66 11.51
N HIS A 134 -1.96 -8.25 12.45
CA HIS A 134 -1.40 -8.65 13.75
C HIS A 134 -0.33 -9.75 13.60
N TYR A 135 -0.49 -10.64 12.60
CA TYR A 135 0.54 -11.64 12.30
C TYR A 135 1.78 -10.99 11.67
N ALA A 136 1.59 -10.06 10.74
CA ALA A 136 2.68 -9.26 10.16
C ALA A 136 3.48 -8.50 11.23
N VAL A 137 2.80 -7.87 12.19
CA VAL A 137 3.41 -7.19 13.34
C VAL A 137 4.34 -8.10 14.14
N SER A 138 4.03 -9.40 14.25
CA SER A 138 4.84 -10.34 15.03
C SER A 138 6.29 -10.47 14.54
N PHE A 139 6.55 -10.21 13.25
CA PHE A 139 7.89 -10.25 12.67
C PHE A 139 8.77 -9.08 13.12
N LEU A 140 8.18 -7.97 13.59
CA LEU A 140 8.95 -6.87 14.18
C LEU A 140 9.69 -7.29 15.45
N GLY A 141 9.17 -8.31 16.15
CA GLY A 141 9.76 -8.88 17.37
C GLY A 141 11.15 -9.48 17.18
N GLU A 142 11.59 -9.69 15.93
CA GLU A 142 12.95 -10.14 15.62
C GLU A 142 14.02 -9.06 15.91
N GLN A 143 13.63 -7.77 15.82
CA GLN A 143 14.52 -6.62 15.94
C GLN A 143 14.12 -5.66 17.07
N TYR A 144 12.83 -5.60 17.39
CA TYR A 144 12.25 -4.65 18.33
C TYR A 144 11.60 -5.37 19.51
N GLU A 145 11.92 -4.92 20.72
CA GLU A 145 11.30 -5.46 21.93
C GLU A 145 9.78 -5.25 21.89
N PRO A 146 8.95 -6.29 22.07
CA PRO A 146 7.50 -6.13 22.12
C PRO A 146 7.08 -5.13 23.20
N ASN A 147 6.13 -4.25 22.86
CA ASN A 147 5.66 -3.12 23.70
C ASN A 147 6.72 -2.00 23.94
N SER A 148 7.83 -2.00 23.20
CA SER A 148 8.66 -0.79 23.10
C SER A 148 7.92 0.32 22.35
N ALA A 149 8.31 1.58 22.54
CA ALA A 149 7.67 2.70 21.86
C ALA A 149 7.78 2.59 20.33
N GLU A 150 8.90 2.06 19.85
CA GLU A 150 9.17 1.73 18.45
C GLU A 150 8.21 0.66 17.93
N TYR A 151 8.11 -0.46 18.66
CA TYR A 151 7.23 -1.57 18.31
C TYR A 151 5.77 -1.12 18.26
N GLU A 152 5.29 -0.41 19.29
CA GLU A 152 3.90 0.08 19.33
C GLU A 152 3.62 1.12 18.24
N PHE A 153 4.61 1.94 17.86
CA PHE A 153 4.47 2.88 16.74
C PHE A 153 4.27 2.15 15.42
N MET A 154 5.11 1.16 15.11
CA MET A 154 4.98 0.37 13.89
C MET A 154 3.74 -0.54 13.92
N GLU A 155 3.38 -1.08 15.07
CA GLU A 155 2.15 -1.85 15.26
C GLU A 155 0.92 -1.01 14.90
N ARG A 156 0.78 0.20 15.47
CA ARG A 156 -0.33 1.08 15.11
C ARG A 156 -0.34 1.41 13.61
N ALA A 157 0.83 1.61 13.01
CA ALA A 157 0.92 1.85 11.57
C ALA A 157 0.35 0.67 10.76
N ILE A 158 0.84 -0.55 11.03
CA ILE A 158 0.45 -1.78 10.32
C ILE A 158 -1.02 -2.11 10.56
N LEU A 159 -1.52 -1.98 11.79
CA LEU A 159 -2.94 -2.18 12.07
C LEU A 159 -3.84 -1.13 11.38
N GLY A 160 -3.27 -0.01 10.93
CA GLY A 160 -3.95 0.98 10.10
C GLY A 160 -4.31 0.47 8.69
N THR A 161 -3.61 -0.56 8.18
CA THR A 161 -3.87 -1.12 6.84
C THR A 161 -5.08 -2.05 6.80
N ILE A 162 -5.64 -2.44 7.96
CA ILE A 162 -6.85 -3.27 8.04
C ILE A 162 -7.98 -2.61 7.23
N ILE A 163 -8.41 -3.28 6.17
CA ILE A 163 -9.55 -2.87 5.34
C ILE A 163 -10.82 -3.50 5.93
N GLY A 164 -11.81 -2.67 6.27
CA GLY A 164 -13.06 -3.15 6.85
C GLY A 164 -13.98 -2.05 7.36
N PRO A 165 -15.12 -2.42 7.97
CA PRO A 165 -16.03 -1.45 8.58
C PRO A 165 -15.32 -0.70 9.72
N LYS A 166 -15.72 0.55 9.99
CA LYS A 166 -15.02 1.49 10.89
C LYS A 166 -14.70 0.91 12.27
N GLU A 167 -15.53 0.00 12.79
CA GLU A 167 -15.34 -0.65 14.09
C GLU A 167 -14.12 -1.58 14.15
N ARG A 168 -13.53 -1.92 12.99
CA ARG A 168 -12.31 -2.74 12.86
C ARG A 168 -11.09 -1.94 12.42
N VAL A 169 -11.27 -0.66 12.11
CA VAL A 169 -10.25 0.20 11.52
C VAL A 169 -9.59 1.04 12.62
N CYS A 170 -8.31 0.78 12.88
CA CYS A 170 -7.50 1.55 13.83
C CYS A 170 -6.68 2.64 13.10
N ARG A 171 -7.34 3.66 12.54
CA ARG A 171 -6.68 4.76 11.81
C ARG A 171 -6.69 6.10 12.55
N ASP A 172 -6.59 6.10 13.88
CA ASP A 172 -6.63 7.33 14.68
C ASP A 172 -5.31 8.11 14.66
N SER A 173 -4.16 7.42 14.56
CA SER A 173 -2.85 8.03 14.56
C SER A 173 -2.41 8.48 13.16
N ILE A 174 -1.38 9.34 13.10
CA ILE A 174 -0.82 9.82 11.83
C ILE A 174 -0.11 8.69 11.09
N GLU A 175 0.64 7.84 11.80
CA GLU A 175 1.36 6.71 11.20
C GLU A 175 0.42 5.67 10.58
N ALA A 176 -0.72 5.40 11.21
CA ALA A 176 -1.76 4.50 10.68
C ALA A 176 -2.39 5.04 9.40
N LYS A 177 -2.72 6.34 9.37
CA LYS A 177 -3.23 7.00 8.16
C LYS A 177 -2.22 6.96 7.02
N LEU A 178 -0.97 7.33 7.31
CA LEU A 178 0.07 7.41 6.28
C LEU A 178 0.39 6.03 5.69
N LEU A 179 0.50 4.99 6.52
CA LEU A 179 0.75 3.65 5.99
C LEU A 179 -0.45 3.11 5.20
N HIS A 180 -1.68 3.32 5.69
CA HIS A 180 -2.88 2.94 4.93
C HIS A 180 -2.94 3.58 3.54
N HIS A 181 -2.62 4.87 3.45
CA HIS A 181 -2.62 5.57 2.16
C HIS A 181 -1.41 5.22 1.30
N ALA A 182 -0.25 4.86 1.89
CA ALA A 182 0.88 4.34 1.15
C ALA A 182 0.58 2.95 0.55
N ASP A 183 -0.12 2.09 1.28
CA ASP A 183 -0.58 0.78 0.83
C ASP A 183 -1.51 0.90 -0.40
N LEU A 184 -2.38 1.91 -0.37
CA LEU A 184 -3.23 2.30 -1.51
C LEU A 184 -2.58 3.32 -2.45
N GLY A 185 -1.24 3.41 -2.45
CA GLY A 185 -0.44 4.38 -3.21
C GLY A 185 -0.77 4.41 -4.70
N TYR A 186 -1.05 3.25 -5.28
CA TYR A 186 -1.39 3.12 -6.70
C TYR A 186 -2.72 3.79 -7.09
N ILE A 187 -3.61 4.05 -6.12
CA ILE A 187 -4.93 4.63 -6.39
C ILE A 187 -4.88 6.13 -6.59
N TRP A 188 -4.06 6.83 -5.82
CA TRP A 188 -3.96 8.29 -5.83
C TRP A 188 -2.67 8.80 -6.46
N GLY A 189 -1.62 7.97 -6.53
CA GLY A 189 -0.31 8.34 -7.05
C GLY A 189 -0.06 7.89 -8.49
N ALA A 190 -0.68 6.80 -8.94
CA ALA A 190 -0.38 6.20 -10.24
C ALA A 190 -1.21 6.81 -11.38
N ASN A 191 -0.78 6.56 -12.62
CA ASN A 191 -1.61 6.82 -13.80
C ASN A 191 -2.58 5.66 -14.04
N ASN A 192 -3.54 5.85 -14.96
CA ASN A 192 -4.58 4.87 -15.27
C ASN A 192 -4.05 3.48 -15.65
N GLN A 193 -2.93 3.40 -16.37
CA GLN A 193 -2.36 2.12 -16.79
C GLN A 193 -1.73 1.38 -15.62
N ASP A 194 -0.98 2.11 -14.79
CA ASP A 194 -0.38 1.53 -13.60
C ASP A 194 -1.49 1.11 -12.62
N PHE A 195 -2.46 1.98 -12.34
CA PHE A 195 -3.64 1.64 -11.54
C PHE A 195 -4.33 0.35 -12.05
N LEU A 196 -4.55 0.22 -13.36
CA LEU A 196 -5.16 -0.97 -13.94
C LEU A 196 -4.32 -2.23 -13.73
N ASN A 197 -2.98 -2.11 -13.76
CA ASN A 197 -2.11 -3.24 -13.46
C ASN A 197 -2.29 -3.72 -12.01
N TYR A 198 -2.37 -2.80 -11.04
CA TYR A 198 -2.60 -3.13 -9.62
C TYR A 198 -3.98 -3.75 -9.43
N ALA A 199 -5.03 -3.11 -9.94
CA ALA A 199 -6.40 -3.59 -9.83
C ALA A 199 -6.59 -4.98 -10.45
N THR A 200 -5.96 -5.25 -11.61
CA THR A 200 -6.03 -6.57 -12.27
C THR A 200 -5.36 -7.66 -11.44
N ARG A 201 -4.21 -7.35 -10.81
CA ARG A 201 -3.52 -8.27 -9.91
C ARG A 201 -4.36 -8.59 -8.69
N PHE A 202 -4.89 -7.55 -8.06
CA PHE A 202 -5.79 -7.71 -6.91
C PHE A 202 -7.02 -8.53 -7.29
N ARG A 203 -7.59 -8.32 -8.49
CA ARG A 203 -8.71 -9.14 -8.98
C ARG A 203 -8.32 -10.61 -9.08
N VAL A 204 -7.21 -10.94 -9.72
CA VAL A 204 -6.80 -12.35 -9.90
C VAL A 204 -6.53 -13.02 -8.55
N GLU A 205 -5.98 -12.27 -7.59
CA GLU A 205 -5.69 -12.82 -6.26
C GLU A 205 -6.93 -12.92 -5.36
N GLY A 206 -7.66 -11.81 -5.19
CA GLY A 206 -8.71 -11.66 -4.18
C GLY A 206 -10.14 -11.71 -4.71
N CYS A 207 -10.34 -11.59 -6.03
CA CYS A 207 -11.68 -11.52 -6.66
C CYS A 207 -11.79 -12.42 -7.90
N SER A 208 -11.06 -13.54 -7.95
CA SER A 208 -10.97 -14.43 -9.13
C SER A 208 -12.31 -15.00 -9.59
N ASN A 209 -13.27 -15.12 -8.66
CA ASN A 209 -14.61 -15.60 -8.95
C ASN A 209 -15.55 -14.53 -9.54
N MET A 210 -15.12 -13.26 -9.59
CA MET A 210 -15.90 -12.16 -10.17
C MET A 210 -15.62 -12.04 -11.67
N SER A 211 -16.68 -11.86 -12.45
CA SER A 211 -16.54 -11.38 -13.83
C SER A 211 -15.88 -9.99 -13.85
N TRP A 212 -15.32 -9.61 -15.00
CA TRP A 212 -14.72 -8.27 -15.15
C TRP A 212 -15.72 -7.16 -14.81
N GLN A 213 -16.97 -7.30 -15.25
CA GLN A 213 -18.01 -6.32 -14.95
C GLN A 213 -18.33 -6.22 -13.45
N GLU A 214 -18.48 -7.36 -12.77
CA GLU A 214 -18.71 -7.37 -11.30
C GLU A 214 -17.54 -6.74 -10.55
N PHE A 215 -16.30 -6.98 -11.00
CA PHE A 215 -15.12 -6.36 -10.43
C PHE A 215 -15.08 -4.84 -10.67
N GLN A 216 -15.43 -4.37 -11.88
CA GLN A 216 -15.53 -2.93 -12.18
C GLN A 216 -16.56 -2.23 -11.27
N GLU A 217 -17.69 -2.89 -10.98
CA GLU A 217 -18.71 -2.39 -10.06
C GLU A 217 -18.20 -2.33 -8.61
N LEU A 218 -17.46 -3.35 -8.16
CA LEU A 218 -16.80 -3.38 -6.86
C LEU A 218 -15.77 -2.25 -6.72
N GLU A 219 -14.87 -2.11 -7.69
CA GLU A 219 -13.85 -1.05 -7.72
C GLU A 219 -14.48 0.34 -7.71
N SER A 220 -15.54 0.56 -8.51
CA SER A 220 -16.27 1.83 -8.51
C SER A 220 -16.82 2.20 -7.13
N LEU A 221 -17.39 1.23 -6.41
CA LEU A 221 -17.88 1.42 -5.05
C LEU A 221 -16.73 1.69 -4.07
N PHE A 222 -15.66 0.91 -4.15
CA PHE A 222 -14.49 1.06 -3.30
C PHE A 222 -13.83 2.44 -3.47
N LEU A 223 -13.54 2.85 -4.70
CA LEU A 223 -12.92 4.13 -5.01
C LEU A 223 -13.77 5.31 -4.55
N SER A 224 -15.09 5.21 -4.69
CA SER A 224 -16.02 6.23 -4.18
C SER A 224 -15.93 6.38 -2.66
N ASN A 225 -15.91 5.25 -1.94
CA ASN A 225 -15.77 5.26 -0.49
C ASN A 225 -14.37 5.74 -0.07
N TYR A 226 -13.33 5.37 -0.81
CA TYR A 226 -11.95 5.74 -0.52
C TYR A 226 -11.72 7.26 -0.61
N GLN A 227 -12.36 7.96 -1.55
CA GLN A 227 -12.26 9.42 -1.66
C GLN A 227 -12.62 10.13 -0.34
N ASP A 228 -13.68 9.69 0.34
CA ASP A 228 -14.12 10.28 1.61
C ASP A 228 -13.09 10.09 2.72
N TYR A 229 -12.47 8.91 2.82
CA TYR A 229 -11.43 8.65 3.82
C TYR A 229 -10.14 9.41 3.50
N LEU A 230 -9.72 9.38 2.23
CA LEU A 230 -8.53 10.07 1.75
C LEU A 230 -8.56 11.56 2.05
N GLU A 231 -9.69 12.23 1.77
CA GLU A 231 -9.82 13.65 2.02
C GLU A 231 -9.67 13.98 3.52
N ASN A 232 -10.38 13.25 4.37
CA ASN A 232 -10.39 13.50 5.82
C ASN A 232 -9.05 13.17 6.47
N ASP A 233 -8.46 12.03 6.11
CA ASP A 233 -7.21 11.56 6.69
C ASP A 233 -6.02 12.42 6.23
N MET A 234 -5.95 12.80 4.95
CA MET A 234 -4.88 13.69 4.48
C MET A 234 -4.98 15.09 5.09
N ARG A 235 -6.19 15.62 5.26
CA ARG A 235 -6.40 16.89 5.96
C ARG A 235 -5.99 16.79 7.43
N ALA A 236 -6.29 15.68 8.10
CA ALA A 236 -5.84 15.42 9.47
C ALA A 236 -4.31 15.28 9.58
N CYS A 237 -3.64 14.79 8.53
CA CYS A 237 -2.18 14.75 8.42
C CYS A 237 -1.54 16.11 8.08
N GLY A 238 -2.34 17.17 7.91
CA GLY A 238 -1.85 18.52 7.60
C GLY A 238 -1.45 18.73 6.13
N VAL A 239 -1.90 17.87 5.22
CA VAL A 239 -1.63 18.00 3.79
C VAL A 239 -2.32 19.23 3.21
N ALA A 240 -1.63 19.94 2.33
CA ALA A 240 -2.18 21.14 1.69
C ALA A 240 -3.40 20.83 0.81
N GLU A 241 -4.42 21.69 0.85
CA GLU A 241 -5.71 21.46 0.17
C GLU A 241 -5.57 21.26 -1.35
N GLU A 242 -4.61 21.90 -1.99
CA GLU A 242 -4.32 21.72 -3.42
C GLU A 242 -3.76 20.32 -3.72
N VAL A 243 -2.96 19.75 -2.82
CA VAL A 243 -2.44 18.39 -2.95
C VAL A 243 -3.57 17.39 -2.71
N ILE A 244 -4.42 17.61 -1.71
CA ILE A 244 -5.62 16.77 -1.47
C ILE A 244 -6.52 16.76 -2.71
N LYS A 245 -6.81 17.93 -3.29
CA LYS A 245 -7.60 18.03 -4.53
C LYS A 245 -6.95 17.28 -5.70
N TRP A 246 -5.63 17.34 -5.82
CA TRP A 246 -4.90 16.59 -6.82
C TRP A 246 -5.03 15.07 -6.60
N MET A 247 -4.82 14.57 -5.38
CA MET A 247 -4.99 13.15 -5.05
C MET A 247 -6.41 12.69 -5.35
N LEU A 248 -7.44 13.44 -4.93
CA LEU A 248 -8.85 13.11 -5.20
C LEU A 248 -9.17 13.09 -6.70
N SER A 249 -8.58 14.00 -7.49
CA SER A 249 -8.75 14.00 -8.95
C SER A 249 -8.17 12.74 -9.59
N ARG A 250 -7.05 12.21 -9.06
CA ARG A 250 -6.46 10.95 -9.54
C ARG A 250 -7.34 9.75 -9.24
N VAL A 251 -7.91 9.69 -8.03
CA VAL A 251 -8.87 8.64 -7.68
C VAL A 251 -10.08 8.67 -8.62
N GLU A 252 -10.61 9.87 -8.91
CA GLU A 252 -11.74 10.04 -9.82
C GLU A 252 -11.40 9.65 -11.27
N ASP A 253 -10.20 9.99 -11.75
CA ASP A 253 -9.74 9.62 -13.09
C ASP A 253 -9.57 8.10 -13.23
N ASN A 254 -8.99 7.44 -12.21
CA ASN A 254 -8.85 5.99 -12.16
C ASN A 254 -10.22 5.29 -12.12
N LYS A 255 -11.17 5.83 -11.34
CA LYS A 255 -12.56 5.35 -11.29
C LYS A 255 -13.26 5.45 -12.64
N LYS A 256 -13.20 6.62 -13.30
CA LYS A 256 -13.77 6.78 -14.65
C LYS A 256 -13.14 5.84 -15.66
N PHE A 257 -11.83 5.65 -15.56
CA PHE A 257 -11.10 4.76 -16.45
C PHE A 257 -11.54 3.30 -16.31
N ILE A 258 -11.56 2.76 -15.10
CA ILE A 258 -11.92 1.35 -14.89
C ILE A 258 -13.38 1.06 -15.18
N THR A 259 -14.26 2.04 -14.96
CA THR A 259 -15.70 1.92 -15.26
C THR A 259 -16.05 2.27 -16.71
N SER A 260 -15.06 2.65 -17.54
CA SER A 260 -15.34 2.96 -18.94
C SER A 260 -15.82 1.70 -19.66
N GLY A 261 -16.99 1.78 -20.32
CA GLY A 261 -17.59 0.64 -21.02
C GLY A 261 -16.78 0.13 -22.22
N GLU A 262 -15.70 0.82 -22.57
CA GLU A 262 -14.75 0.44 -23.62
C GLU A 262 -13.57 -0.37 -23.07
N LEU A 263 -13.33 -0.37 -21.75
CA LEU A 263 -12.24 -1.10 -21.12
C LEU A 263 -12.64 -2.57 -20.91
N GLY A 264 -12.17 -3.43 -21.80
CA GLY A 264 -12.26 -4.88 -21.65
C GLY A 264 -11.34 -5.42 -20.56
N GLU A 265 -11.53 -6.68 -20.20
CA GLU A 265 -10.66 -7.39 -19.26
C GLU A 265 -9.22 -7.39 -19.77
N PRO A 266 -8.24 -6.92 -18.98
CA PRO A 266 -6.84 -6.90 -19.40
C PRO A 266 -6.31 -8.32 -19.63
N SER A 267 -5.39 -8.46 -20.59
CA SER A 267 -4.70 -9.73 -20.80
C SER A 267 -3.79 -10.06 -19.60
N GLN A 268 -3.48 -11.34 -19.43
CA GLN A 268 -2.52 -11.82 -18.43
C GLN A 268 -1.09 -11.29 -18.67
N GLU A 269 -0.82 -10.61 -19.79
CA GLU A 269 0.50 -9.97 -20.02
C GLU A 269 0.76 -8.79 -19.09
N VAL A 270 -0.28 -8.23 -18.44
CA VAL A 270 -0.15 -7.27 -17.32
C VAL A 270 0.73 -7.82 -16.19
N PHE A 271 0.81 -9.14 -16.05
CA PHE A 271 1.62 -9.77 -15.01
C PHE A 271 3.14 -9.66 -15.24
N ASN A 272 3.58 -9.28 -16.43
CA ASN A 272 5.00 -9.21 -16.78
C ASN A 272 5.69 -7.88 -16.39
N ASN A 273 4.95 -6.83 -16.00
CA ASN A 273 5.51 -5.46 -15.87
C ASN A 273 5.73 -4.97 -14.43
N TRP A 274 5.73 -5.83 -13.40
CA TRP A 274 5.73 -5.43 -11.99
C TRP A 274 7.08 -5.56 -11.30
N PRO A 275 8.08 -4.87 -11.83
CA PRO A 275 8.53 -3.79 -10.95
C PRO A 275 8.57 -2.41 -11.63
N THR A 276 8.16 -2.29 -12.89
CA THR A 276 8.30 -1.04 -13.68
C THR A 276 7.07 -0.13 -13.66
N ALA A 277 5.94 -0.58 -13.10
CA ALA A 277 4.66 0.13 -13.17
C ALA A 277 4.61 1.40 -12.29
N CYS A 278 4.64 1.29 -10.96
CA CYS A 278 4.29 2.45 -10.10
C CYS A 278 5.49 3.32 -9.72
N ALA A 279 6.60 2.69 -9.37
CA ALA A 279 7.50 3.24 -8.39
C ALA A 279 8.51 4.29 -8.88
N ASP A 280 8.82 4.30 -10.18
CA ASP A 280 9.71 5.30 -10.78
C ASP A 280 8.93 6.53 -11.29
N ARG A 281 7.59 6.52 -11.17
CA ARG A 281 6.68 7.50 -11.80
C ARG A 281 5.80 8.27 -10.82
N LEU A 282 5.81 7.89 -9.54
CA LEU A 282 5.16 8.63 -8.46
C LEU A 282 5.84 10.00 -8.29
N SER A 283 5.23 11.02 -8.89
CA SER A 283 5.67 12.40 -8.75
C SER A 283 4.47 13.33 -8.69
N ILE A 284 4.52 14.27 -7.75
CA ILE A 284 3.55 15.37 -7.71
C ILE A 284 3.86 16.27 -8.92
N PRO A 285 2.86 16.69 -9.72
CA PRO A 285 3.10 17.67 -10.78
C PRO A 285 3.72 18.92 -10.16
N GLY A 286 4.87 19.39 -10.68
CA GLY A 286 5.63 20.50 -10.09
C GLY A 286 4.94 21.87 -9.97
N ASN A 287 3.68 21.95 -10.42
CA ASN A 287 2.79 23.12 -10.28
C ASN A 287 1.80 23.00 -9.11
N VAL A 288 1.78 21.87 -8.41
CA VAL A 288 0.95 21.63 -7.22
C VAL A 288 1.87 21.77 -6.00
N GLY A 289 1.64 22.77 -5.14
CA GLY A 289 2.27 22.82 -3.81
C GLY A 289 3.68 23.41 -3.70
N LYS A 290 4.05 24.46 -4.46
CA LYS A 290 5.16 25.33 -3.98
C LYS A 290 4.68 26.09 -2.74
N ILE A 291 4.95 25.52 -1.57
CA ILE A 291 4.88 26.26 -0.31
C ILE A 291 5.83 27.44 -0.45
N ALA A 292 5.28 28.66 -0.54
CA ALA A 292 6.09 29.86 -0.52
C ALA A 292 6.86 29.90 0.81
N PRO A 293 8.18 30.15 0.81
CA PRO A 293 8.90 30.31 2.06
C PRO A 293 8.26 31.48 2.82
N VAL A 294 7.82 31.22 4.04
CA VAL A 294 7.32 32.25 4.95
C VAL A 294 8.48 33.21 5.19
N GLY A 295 8.44 34.34 4.48
CA GLY A 295 9.37 35.43 4.69
C GLY A 295 9.13 36.01 6.08
N ASN A 296 10.07 35.79 7.00
CA ASN A 296 10.16 36.56 8.24
C ASN A 296 10.48 38.02 7.89
N SER A 297 9.45 38.82 7.62
CA SER A 297 9.54 40.27 7.77
C SER A 297 9.12 40.64 9.19
N VAL A 298 10.07 40.52 10.12
CA VAL A 298 9.97 41.25 11.39
C VAL A 298 10.65 42.59 11.18
N SER A 299 9.84 43.63 11.04
CA SER A 299 10.25 45.02 11.19
C SER A 299 9.69 45.54 12.51
N PHE A 300 10.55 45.70 13.51
CA PHE A 300 10.63 46.83 14.44
C PHE A 300 12.03 46.86 15.08
#